data_AF-A0A5B7IFZ2-F1
#
_entry.id   AF-A0A5B7IFZ2-F1
#
_cell.length_a   1.000
_cell.length_b   1.000
_cell.length_c   1.000
_cell.angle_alpha   90.00
_cell.angle_beta   90.00
_cell.angle_gamma   90.00
#
_symmetry.space_group_name_H-M   'P 1'
#
loop_
_entity.id
_entity.type
_entity.pdbx_description
1 polymer ?
#
loop_
_entity_poly.entity_id
_entity_poly.type
_entity_poly.pdbx_seq_one_letter_code
_entity_poly.pdbx_strand_id
1 'polypeptide(L)'
;MSGNYFDMIYAPPWSRASPWLAGVWLAYIIYKQGNTRYKMNAVSHLTVCVGWTVAAVTGLLVVFGMFSYNRVIVPMPYEVMTQVVYGGGHRLAWGAVLAWVVFACHNGYGDYLE
;
A
#
# COMPACT_ATOMS: atom_id res chain seq x y z
N MET A 1 26.97 -13.36 -9.67
CA MET A 1 26.29 -12.05 -9.49
C MET A 1 25.10 -12.13 -8.51
N SER A 2 25.14 -12.99 -7.48
CA SER A 2 23.98 -13.23 -6.58
C SER A 2 24.17 -12.77 -5.12
N GLY A 3 25.40 -12.54 -4.64
CA GLY A 3 25.64 -12.15 -3.24
C GLY A 3 25.31 -10.68 -2.92
N ASN A 4 25.79 -9.75 -3.75
CA ASN A 4 25.69 -8.31 -3.44
C ASN A 4 24.25 -7.76 -3.37
N TYR A 5 23.31 -8.27 -4.17
CA TYR A 5 21.93 -7.78 -4.15
C TYR A 5 21.19 -8.20 -2.87
N PHE A 6 21.41 -9.44 -2.42
CA PHE A 6 20.82 -9.94 -1.19
C PHE A 6 21.34 -9.18 0.02
N ASP A 7 22.65 -8.93 0.11
CA ASP A 7 23.24 -8.23 1.26
C ASP A 7 22.97 -6.72 1.27
N MET A 8 22.93 -6.05 0.11
CA MET A 8 22.77 -4.58 0.05
C MET A 8 21.32 -4.12 -0.02
N ILE A 9 20.39 -4.93 -0.54
CA ILE A 9 19.00 -4.51 -0.80
C ILE A 9 17.98 -5.39 -0.08
N TYR A 10 18.25 -6.70 0.07
CA TYR A 10 17.28 -7.65 0.62
C TYR A 10 17.41 -7.87 2.14
N ALA A 11 18.62 -8.01 2.65
CA ALA A 11 18.97 -8.17 4.06
C ALA A 11 18.69 -6.94 4.94
N PRO A 12 18.84 -5.68 4.47
CA PRO A 12 18.70 -4.56 5.37
C PRO A 12 17.25 -4.31 5.81
N PRO A 13 16.97 -4.25 7.12
CA PRO A 13 15.62 -4.11 7.65
C PRO A 13 14.96 -2.76 7.32
N TRP A 14 15.77 -1.71 7.06
CA TRP A 14 15.27 -0.37 6.75
C TRP A 14 14.52 -0.31 5.41
N SER A 15 14.88 -1.15 4.44
CA SER A 15 14.18 -1.25 3.14
C SER A 15 12.77 -1.83 3.25
N ARG A 16 12.38 -2.32 4.43
CA ARG A 16 11.07 -2.90 4.78
C ARG A 16 10.35 -2.11 5.87
N ALA A 17 10.94 -1.04 6.40
CA ALA A 17 10.36 -0.23 7.48
C ALA A 17 9.11 0.55 7.05
N SER A 18 8.96 0.77 5.76
CA SER A 18 7.94 1.64 5.19
C SER A 18 6.48 1.17 5.40
N PRO A 19 6.09 -0.10 5.13
CA PRO A 19 4.78 -0.61 5.52
C PRO A 19 4.59 -0.69 7.04
N TRP A 20 5.67 -0.90 7.80
CA TRP A 20 5.60 -0.94 9.26
C TRP A 20 5.23 0.44 9.83
N LEU A 21 5.87 1.51 9.35
CA LEU A 21 5.53 2.88 9.74
C LEU A 21 4.08 3.21 9.38
N ALA A 22 3.62 2.87 8.16
CA ALA A 22 2.23 3.10 7.75
C ALA A 22 1.22 2.41 8.70
N GLY A 23 1.52 1.17 9.11
CA GLY A 23 0.70 0.42 10.07
C GLY A 23 0.69 1.02 11.48
N VAL A 24 1.86 1.43 12.00
CA VAL A 24 1.97 2.07 13.32
C VAL A 24 1.23 3.42 13.34
N TRP A 25 1.36 4.21 12.27
CA TRP A 25 0.61 5.46 12.12
C TRP A 25 -0.89 5.23 12.12
N LEU A 26 -1.38 4.22 11.38
CA LEU A 26 -2.79 3.85 11.39
C LEU A 26 -3.26 3.42 12.78
N ALA A 27 -2.50 2.54 13.44
CA ALA A 27 -2.83 2.05 14.76
C ALA A 27 -2.93 3.19 15.78
N TYR A 28 -2.07 4.22 15.67
CA TYR A 28 -2.14 5.40 16.51
C TYR A 28 -3.40 6.24 16.26
N ILE A 29 -3.83 6.39 15.00
CA ILE A 29 -5.08 7.08 14.65
C ILE A 29 -6.27 6.34 15.28
N ILE A 30 -6.33 5.01 15.13
CA ILE A 30 -7.37 4.17 15.71
C ILE A 30 -7.35 4.25 17.24
N TYR A 31 -6.16 4.22 17.85
CA TYR A 31 -6.00 4.35 19.29
C TYR A 31 -6.53 5.69 19.82
N LYS A 32 -6.21 6.80 19.15
CA LYS A 32 -6.73 8.14 19.51
C LYS A 32 -8.23 8.26 19.33
N GLN A 33 -8.79 7.55 18.37
CA GLN A 33 -10.22 7.53 18.10
C GLN A 33 -11.03 6.84 19.22
N GLY A 34 -10.38 5.94 19.97
CA GLY A 34 -10.98 5.28 21.13
C GLY A 34 -12.19 4.41 20.75
N ASN A 35 -13.25 4.44 21.55
CA ASN A 35 -14.46 3.65 21.30
C ASN A 35 -15.49 4.38 20.41
N THR A 36 -15.17 5.59 19.96
CA THR A 36 -16.06 6.39 19.11
C THR A 36 -15.86 5.97 17.66
N ARG A 37 -16.83 5.27 17.08
CA ARG A 37 -16.85 5.01 15.64
C ARG A 37 -16.90 6.35 14.90
N TYR A 38 -16.07 6.53 13.85
CA TYR A 38 -16.20 7.70 12.99
C TYR A 38 -17.60 7.65 12.38
N LYS A 39 -18.52 8.49 12.88
CA LYS A 39 -19.84 8.66 12.24
C LYS A 39 -19.62 9.46 10.98
N MET A 40 -19.36 8.77 9.89
CA MET A 40 -19.12 9.43 8.63
C MET A 40 -20.47 9.74 7.93
N ASN A 41 -20.72 11.03 7.64
CA ASN A 41 -21.94 11.52 6.98
C ASN A 41 -22.05 11.05 5.51
N ALA A 42 -23.16 11.33 4.80
CA ALA A 42 -23.38 10.91 3.39
C ALA A 42 -22.24 11.27 2.40
N VAL A 43 -21.50 12.36 2.64
CA VAL A 43 -20.30 12.74 1.86
C VAL A 43 -19.17 11.70 1.96
N SER A 44 -19.16 10.91 3.03
CA SER A 44 -18.15 9.89 3.30
C SER A 44 -18.37 8.56 2.60
N HIS A 45 -19.59 8.22 2.20
CA HIS A 45 -19.82 7.01 1.41
C HIS A 45 -19.06 7.10 0.09
N LEU A 46 -19.02 8.30 -0.50
CA LEU A 46 -18.20 8.58 -1.67
C LEU A 46 -16.70 8.41 -1.35
N THR A 47 -16.24 8.89 -0.19
CA THR A 47 -14.85 8.73 0.25
C THR A 47 -14.48 7.27 0.48
N VAL A 48 -15.40 6.46 1.01
CA VAL A 48 -15.24 5.02 1.22
C VAL A 48 -15.13 4.31 -0.14
N CYS A 49 -16.04 4.58 -1.07
CA CYS A 49 -15.99 4.03 -2.43
C CYS A 49 -14.71 4.44 -3.17
N VAL A 50 -14.32 5.71 -3.08
CA VAL A 50 -13.08 6.22 -3.68
C VAL A 50 -11.86 5.55 -3.02
N GLY A 51 -11.85 5.40 -1.70
CA GLY A 51 -10.77 4.72 -1.01
C GLY A 51 -10.66 3.24 -1.38
N TRP A 52 -11.77 2.52 -1.51
CA TRP A 52 -11.79 1.13 -1.96
C TRP A 52 -11.33 0.98 -3.42
N THR A 53 -11.78 1.85 -4.32
CA THR A 53 -11.34 1.83 -5.72
C THR A 53 -9.86 2.18 -5.85
N VAL A 54 -9.38 3.20 -5.14
CA VAL A 54 -7.96 3.56 -5.10
C VAL A 54 -7.14 2.41 -4.51
N ALA A 55 -7.59 1.77 -3.43
CA ALA A 55 -6.92 0.62 -2.83
C ALA A 55 -6.84 -0.58 -3.79
N ALA A 56 -7.93 -0.89 -4.50
CA ALA A 56 -7.96 -1.97 -5.49
C ALA A 56 -7.03 -1.68 -6.68
N VAL A 57 -7.10 -0.48 -7.24
CA VAL A 57 -6.26 -0.06 -8.36
C VAL A 57 -4.78 -0.05 -7.98
N THR A 58 -4.43 0.50 -6.82
CA THR A 58 -3.04 0.54 -6.34
C THR A 58 -2.52 -0.87 -6.00
N GLY A 59 -3.34 -1.73 -5.39
CA GLY A 59 -2.99 -3.14 -5.18
C GLY A 59 -2.72 -3.88 -6.49
N LEU A 60 -3.59 -3.70 -7.49
CA LEU A 60 -3.41 -4.26 -8.83
C LEU A 60 -2.14 -3.72 -9.50
N LEU A 61 -1.88 -2.42 -9.44
CA LEU A 61 -0.67 -1.81 -10.00
C LEU A 61 0.61 -2.33 -9.34
N VAL A 62 0.60 -2.57 -8.03
CA VAL A 62 1.75 -3.17 -7.33
C VAL A 62 1.98 -4.60 -7.81
N VAL A 63 0.94 -5.43 -7.92
CA VAL A 63 1.06 -6.84 -8.33
C VAL A 63 1.41 -6.98 -9.82
N PHE A 64 0.73 -6.24 -10.68
CA PHE A 64 0.91 -6.32 -12.13
C PHE A 64 2.05 -5.46 -12.67
N GLY A 65 2.54 -4.46 -11.92
CA GLY A 65 3.65 -3.62 -12.35
C GLY A 65 4.97 -4.40 -12.55
N MET A 66 5.14 -5.54 -11.88
CA MET A 66 6.29 -6.44 -12.06
C MET A 66 6.08 -7.50 -13.16
N PHE A 67 4.91 -7.55 -13.79
CA PHE A 67 4.60 -8.61 -14.77
C PHE A 67 5.51 -8.55 -16.00
N SER A 68 5.81 -7.35 -16.50
CA SER A 68 6.73 -7.14 -17.62
C SER A 68 8.18 -7.46 -17.24
N TYR A 69 8.59 -7.14 -16.01
CA TYR A 69 9.94 -7.42 -15.48
C TYR A 69 10.24 -8.92 -15.40
N ASN A 70 9.24 -9.75 -15.08
CA ASN A 70 9.43 -11.18 -14.84
C ASN A 70 9.22 -12.06 -16.10
N ARG A 71 8.59 -11.53 -17.15
CA ARG A 71 8.21 -12.29 -18.36
C ARG A 71 9.02 -11.93 -19.60
N VAL A 72 9.51 -10.69 -19.70
CA VAL A 72 10.22 -10.20 -20.89
C VAL A 72 11.60 -9.75 -20.45
N ILE A 73 12.65 -10.41 -20.96
CA ILE A 73 14.01 -9.88 -20.88
C ILE A 73 14.01 -8.64 -21.78
N VAL A 74 13.70 -7.48 -21.20
CA VAL A 74 13.71 -6.21 -21.93
C VAL A 74 15.17 -5.79 -22.13
N PRO A 75 15.66 -5.65 -23.37
CA PRO A 75 17.03 -5.22 -23.65
C PRO A 75 17.25 -3.71 -23.44
N MET A 76 16.19 -2.95 -23.12
CA MET A 76 16.24 -1.50 -22.98
C MET A 76 16.05 -1.09 -21.51
N PRO A 77 16.91 -0.23 -20.94
CA PRO A 77 16.72 0.28 -19.59
C PRO A 77 15.40 1.05 -19.52
N TYR A 78 14.55 0.65 -18.59
CA TYR A 78 13.31 1.34 -18.27
C TYR A 78 13.61 2.74 -17.78
N GLU A 79 12.69 3.66 -18.08
CA GLU A 79 12.79 5.07 -17.74
C GLU A 79 13.01 5.25 -16.23
N VAL A 80 13.94 6.15 -15.86
CA VAL A 80 14.47 6.26 -14.49
C VAL A 80 13.36 6.64 -13.50
N MET A 81 12.32 7.35 -13.92
CA MET A 81 11.20 7.67 -13.02
C MET A 81 10.39 6.43 -12.69
N THR A 82 10.08 5.58 -13.68
CA THR A 82 9.41 4.29 -13.44
C THR A 82 10.21 3.43 -12.44
N GLN A 83 11.53 3.52 -12.54
CA GLN A 83 12.49 2.76 -11.78
C GLN A 83 12.53 3.15 -10.30
N VAL A 84 12.57 4.45 -10.03
CA VAL A 84 12.55 4.99 -8.68
C VAL A 84 11.16 4.88 -8.06
N VAL A 85 10.10 5.21 -8.81
CA VAL A 85 8.71 5.20 -8.32
C VAL A 85 8.28 3.77 -8.00
N TYR A 86 8.53 2.81 -8.90
CA TYR A 86 8.18 1.42 -8.63
C TYR A 86 9.13 0.82 -7.58
N GLY A 87 10.45 1.01 -7.71
CA GLY A 87 11.45 0.45 -6.82
C GLY A 87 11.27 0.84 -5.34
N GLY A 88 11.01 2.12 -5.07
CA GLY A 88 10.79 2.62 -3.70
C GLY A 88 9.33 2.66 -3.27
N GLY A 89 8.41 2.96 -4.19
CA GLY A 89 7.01 3.25 -3.89
C GLY A 89 6.12 2.02 -3.73
N HIS A 90 6.42 0.89 -4.39
CA HIS A 90 5.50 -0.26 -4.38
C HIS A 90 5.24 -0.83 -2.96
N ARG A 91 6.27 -0.87 -2.10
CA ARG A 91 6.15 -1.36 -0.72
C ARG A 91 5.35 -0.41 0.18
N LEU A 92 5.54 0.90 -0.03
CA LEU A 92 4.78 1.94 0.65
C LEU A 92 3.30 1.91 0.23
N ALA A 93 3.06 1.84 -1.08
CA ALA A 93 1.73 1.75 -1.65
C ALA A 93 0.99 0.51 -1.13
N TRP A 94 1.66 -0.64 -1.08
CA TRP A 94 1.09 -1.86 -0.50
C TRP A 94 0.74 -1.70 0.99
N GLY A 95 1.64 -1.10 1.78
CA GLY A 95 1.36 -0.79 3.18
C GLY A 95 0.17 0.14 3.37
N ALA A 96 0.04 1.16 2.52
CA ALA A 96 -1.08 2.11 2.54
C ALA A 96 -2.42 1.45 2.16
N VAL A 97 -2.41 0.54 1.17
CA VAL A 97 -3.58 -0.28 0.79
C VAL A 97 -4.07 -1.08 1.99
N LEU A 98 -3.17 -1.82 2.65
CA LEU A 98 -3.52 -2.62 3.83
C LEU A 98 -3.99 -1.74 4.99
N ALA A 99 -3.35 -0.59 5.21
CA ALA A 99 -3.77 0.36 6.23
C ALA A 99 -5.21 0.85 6.00
N TRP A 100 -5.56 1.19 4.75
CA TRP A 100 -6.92 1.56 4.38
C TRP A 100 -7.93 0.44 4.63
N VAL A 101 -7.60 -0.80 4.24
CA VAL A 101 -8.47 -1.97 4.47
C VAL A 101 -8.74 -2.17 5.96
N VAL A 102 -7.70 -2.15 6.80
CA VAL A 102 -7.86 -2.29 8.26
C VAL A 102 -8.71 -1.17 8.83
N PHE A 103 -8.50 0.08 8.39
CA PHE A 103 -9.28 1.22 8.84
C PHE A 103 -10.76 1.13 8.44
N ALA A 104 -11.04 0.73 7.20
CA ALA A 104 -12.39 0.55 6.69
C ALA A 104 -13.12 -0.56 7.46
N CYS A 105 -12.48 -1.72 7.64
CA CYS A 105 -13.02 -2.83 8.42
C CYS A 105 -13.22 -2.44 9.90
N HIS A 106 -12.28 -1.71 10.51
CA HIS A 106 -12.39 -1.29 11.90
C HIS A 106 -13.58 -0.37 12.13
N ASN A 107 -13.88 0.54 11.20
CA ASN A 107 -14.96 1.51 11.34
C ASN A 107 -16.34 0.99 10.88
N GLY A 108 -16.45 -0.26 10.43
CA GLY A 108 -17.71 -0.85 9.95
C GLY A 108 -18.03 -0.53 8.49
N TYR A 109 -17.13 0.12 7.75
CA TYR A 109 -17.27 0.44 6.32
C TYR A 109 -16.78 -0.69 5.40
N GLY A 110 -16.72 -1.91 5.93
CA GLY A 110 -16.41 -3.12 5.17
C GLY A 110 -17.64 -3.71 4.46
N ASP A 111 -18.83 -3.27 4.83
CA ASP A 111 -20.10 -3.72 4.26
C ASP A 111 -20.99 -2.51 3.96
N TYR A 112 -21.83 -2.61 2.92
CA TYR A 112 -22.82 -1.58 2.57
C TYR A 112 -24.13 -1.73 3.37
N LEU A 113 -24.15 -2.64 4.35
CA LEU A 113 -25.36 -3.14 5.01
C LEU A 113 -25.25 -3.03 6.53
N GLU A 114 -25.34 -1.82 7.08
CA GLU A 114 -26.03 -1.51 8.36
C GLU A 114 -26.10 -0.01 8.64
#